data_AF-A0A257VT65-F1
#
_entry.id   AF-A0A257VT65-F1
#
_cell.length_a   1.000
_cell.length_b   1.000
_cell.length_c   1.000
_cell.angle_alpha   90.00
_cell.angle_beta   90.00
_cell.angle_gamma   90.00
#
_symmetry.space_group_name_H-M   'P 1'
#
loop_
_entity.id
_entity.type
_entity.pdbx_description
1 polymer ?
#
loop_
_entity_poly.entity_id
_entity_poly.type
_entity_poly.pdbx_seq_one_letter_code
_entity_poly.pdbx_strand_id
1 'polypeptide(L)'
;MDTFTLCGLIMMLVLGPAVGSYTCSVVYRLPRGRTPFECHAFCGHCNAALQPIDLAPILSWLMTKGKCRYCGGEVPAVYFVLELLCLAIFITYFLHFSISEPFLLYTSYAVFVAILAAIEWQQGWISSSIYGYALTCVMLARTLAEHTIYGAIKGGVVMLVLVLAIKRLAGNKADPFTKPWVWWLTLL
;
A
#
# COMPACT_ATOMS: atom_id res chain seq x y z
N MET A 1 -13.01 0.15 -27.60
CA MET A 1 -12.94 -0.60 -26.32
C MET A 1 -14.04 -1.63 -26.35
N ASP A 2 -13.69 -2.89 -26.19
CA ASP A 2 -14.63 -4.00 -26.02
C ASP A 2 -15.42 -3.85 -24.71
N THR A 3 -16.67 -4.35 -24.71
CA THR A 3 -17.58 -4.27 -23.56
C THR A 3 -16.98 -4.93 -22.32
N PHE A 4 -16.21 -6.00 -22.50
CA PHE A 4 -15.51 -6.68 -21.42
C PHE A 4 -14.48 -5.78 -20.73
N THR A 5 -13.62 -5.12 -21.50
CA THR A 5 -12.63 -4.16 -20.99
C THR A 5 -13.30 -2.96 -20.31
N LEU A 6 -14.42 -2.46 -20.84
CA LEU A 6 -15.18 -1.39 -20.21
C LEU A 6 -15.73 -1.80 -18.83
N CYS A 7 -16.41 -2.95 -18.76
CA CYS A 7 -16.92 -3.49 -17.50
C CYS A 7 -15.80 -3.75 -16.49
N GLY A 8 -14.67 -4.30 -16.94
CA GLY A 8 -13.51 -4.53 -16.09
C GLY A 8 -12.91 -3.25 -15.53
N LEU A 9 -12.79 -2.19 -16.34
CA LEU A 9 -12.32 -0.88 -15.87
C LEU A 9 -13.25 -0.25 -14.82
N ILE A 10 -14.56 -0.33 -15.03
CA ILE A 10 -15.56 0.12 -14.04
C ILE A 10 -15.36 -0.64 -12.73
N MET A 11 -15.15 -1.95 -12.80
CA MET A 11 -14.88 -2.77 -11.62
C MET A 11 -13.59 -2.35 -10.90
N MET A 12 -12.51 -2.05 -11.64
CA MET A 12 -11.25 -1.57 -11.05
C MET A 12 -11.36 -0.17 -10.43
N LEU A 13 -12.18 0.71 -11.00
CA LEU A 13 -12.48 2.03 -10.45
C LEU A 13 -13.19 1.95 -9.09
N VAL A 14 -13.88 0.85 -8.80
CA VAL A 14 -14.54 0.61 -7.50
C VAL A 14 -13.64 -0.19 -6.56
N LEU A 15 -13.03 -1.28 -7.05
CA LEU A 15 -12.21 -2.17 -6.24
C LEU A 15 -10.90 -1.52 -5.78
N GLY A 16 -10.24 -0.76 -6.65
CA GLY A 16 -8.96 -0.10 -6.33
C GLY A 16 -9.06 0.82 -5.11
N PRO A 17 -10.00 1.80 -5.10
CA PRO A 17 -10.22 2.66 -3.95
C PRO A 17 -10.73 1.91 -2.71
N ALA A 18 -11.60 0.90 -2.87
CA ALA A 18 -12.06 0.08 -1.74
C ALA A 18 -10.90 -0.64 -1.04
N VAL A 19 -9.99 -1.24 -1.82
CA VAL A 19 -8.77 -1.86 -1.31
C VAL A 19 -7.82 -0.81 -0.73
N GLY A 20 -7.68 0.35 -1.37
CA GLY A 20 -6.87 1.47 -0.86
C GLY A 20 -7.34 1.99 0.49
N SER A 21 -8.65 2.14 0.68
CA SER A 21 -9.27 2.51 1.95
C SER A 21 -8.98 1.49 3.06
N TYR A 22 -9.18 0.20 2.77
CA TYR A 22 -8.82 -0.87 3.71
C TYR A 22 -7.33 -0.83 4.07
N THR A 23 -6.47 -0.66 3.06
CA THR A 23 -5.02 -0.55 3.19
C THR A 23 -4.62 0.60 4.12
N CYS A 24 -5.29 1.75 4.04
CA CYS A 24 -5.06 2.87 4.98
C CYS A 24 -5.35 2.48 6.43
N SER A 25 -6.43 1.71 6.66
CA SER A 25 -6.77 1.22 8.00
C SER A 25 -5.71 0.24 8.53
N VAL A 26 -5.17 -0.62 7.67
CA VAL A 26 -4.08 -1.56 8.03
C VAL A 26 -2.81 -0.79 8.40
N VAL A 27 -2.42 0.20 7.59
CA VAL A 27 -1.25 1.05 7.86
C VAL A 27 -1.38 1.77 9.20
N TYR A 28 -2.58 2.19 9.58
CA TYR A 28 -2.83 2.80 10.89
C TYR A 28 -2.77 1.78 12.04
N ARG A 29 -3.38 0.61 11.88
CA ARG A 29 -3.59 -0.39 12.95
C ARG A 29 -2.37 -1.25 13.26
N LEU A 30 -1.68 -1.72 12.22
CA LEU A 30 -0.61 -2.72 12.34
C LEU A 30 0.54 -2.24 13.25
N PRO A 31 1.07 -1.01 13.12
CA PRO A 31 2.12 -0.52 14.01
C PRO A 31 1.67 -0.29 15.46
N ARG A 32 0.35 -0.23 15.68
CA ARG A 32 -0.26 0.02 17.00
C ARG A 32 -0.71 -1.27 17.68
N GLY A 33 -0.32 -2.44 17.15
CA GLY A 33 -0.66 -3.75 17.70
C GLY A 33 -2.16 -4.09 17.61
N ARG A 34 -2.92 -3.40 16.76
CA ARG A 34 -4.35 -3.65 16.56
C ARG A 34 -4.59 -4.62 15.42
N THR A 35 -5.70 -5.35 15.47
CA THR A 35 -6.01 -6.34 14.44
C THR A 35 -6.44 -5.65 13.14
N PRO A 36 -6.00 -6.14 11.97
CA PRO A 36 -6.44 -5.60 10.67
C PRO A 36 -7.96 -5.70 10.45
N PHE A 37 -8.62 -6.64 11.11
CA PHE A 37 -10.03 -7.00 10.91
C PHE A 37 -11.01 -6.30 11.84
N GLU A 38 -10.58 -5.29 12.61
CA GLU A 38 -11.50 -4.48 13.41
C GLU A 38 -12.60 -3.85 12.51
N CYS A 39 -13.88 -4.10 12.83
CA CYS A 39 -15.01 -3.77 11.95
C CYS A 39 -15.25 -2.27 11.73
N HIS A 40 -14.76 -1.39 12.61
CA HIS A 40 -15.14 0.03 12.59
C HIS A 40 -14.00 0.92 12.13
N ALA A 41 -14.26 1.75 11.11
CA ALA A 41 -13.38 2.86 10.77
C ALA A 41 -13.60 4.00 11.76
N PHE A 42 -12.52 4.49 12.37
CA PHE A 42 -12.56 5.59 13.33
C PHE A 42 -11.44 6.59 13.06
N CYS A 43 -11.67 7.85 13.43
CA CYS A 43 -10.64 8.88 13.35
C CYS A 43 -9.55 8.64 14.42
N GLY A 44 -8.28 8.65 14.03
CA GLY A 44 -7.15 8.48 14.97
C GLY A 44 -6.94 9.62 15.97
N HIS A 45 -7.60 10.78 15.79
CA HIS A 45 -7.52 11.91 16.72
C HIS A 45 -8.69 11.96 17.71
N CYS A 46 -9.93 11.81 17.23
CA CYS A 46 -11.13 11.98 18.06
C CYS A 46 -11.91 10.68 18.33
N ASN A 47 -11.48 9.55 17.77
CA ASN A 47 -12.19 8.26 17.83
C ASN A 47 -13.65 8.29 17.31
N ALA A 48 -14.05 9.36 16.61
CA ALA A 48 -15.36 9.39 15.96
C ALA A 48 -15.44 8.29 14.91
N ALA A 49 -16.57 7.57 14.87
CA ALA A 49 -16.86 6.60 13.83
C ALA A 49 -16.99 7.33 12.48
N LEU A 50 -16.22 6.88 11.49
CA LEU A 50 -16.21 7.47 10.15
C LEU A 50 -17.41 6.96 9.37
N GLN A 51 -18.15 7.86 8.72
CA GLN A 51 -19.23 7.46 7.83
C GLN A 51 -18.67 6.89 6.51
N PRO A 52 -19.44 6.07 5.76
CA PRO A 52 -19.00 5.53 4.46
C PRO A 52 -18.44 6.57 3.49
N ILE A 53 -18.93 7.81 3.56
CA ILE A 53 -18.44 8.92 2.73
C ILE A 53 -17.05 9.42 3.15
N ASP A 54 -16.67 9.22 4.42
CA ASP A 54 -15.37 9.57 4.96
C ASP A 54 -14.33 8.45 4.75
N LEU A 55 -14.80 7.23 4.46
CA LEU A 55 -13.99 6.04 4.17
C LEU A 55 -13.30 6.08 2.80
N ALA A 56 -13.61 7.03 1.92
CA ALA A 56 -12.88 7.24 0.67
C ALA A 56 -11.91 8.43 0.83
N PRO A 57 -10.69 8.23 1.37
CA PRO A 57 -9.68 9.28 1.56
C PRO A 57 -9.54 10.25 0.38
N ILE A 58 -9.64 9.84 -0.87
CA ILE A 58 -9.56 10.75 -2.04
C ILE A 58 -10.67 11.79 -1.97
N LEU A 59 -11.92 11.35 -1.85
CA LEU A 59 -13.09 12.23 -1.80
C LEU A 59 -13.12 13.02 -0.49
N SER A 60 -12.90 12.35 0.63
CA SER A 60 -12.96 12.99 1.95
C SER A 60 -11.84 14.00 2.13
N TRP A 61 -10.59 13.67 1.77
CA TRP A 61 -9.43 14.56 1.89
C TRP A 61 -9.54 15.79 0.96
N LEU A 62 -10.04 15.63 -0.27
CA LEU A 62 -10.31 16.77 -1.16
C LEU A 62 -11.40 17.69 -0.60
N MET A 63 -12.48 17.13 -0.07
CA MET A 63 -13.59 17.90 0.51
C MET A 63 -13.22 18.60 1.81
N THR A 64 -12.42 17.96 2.66
CA THR A 64 -12.04 18.48 3.98
C THR A 64 -10.66 19.13 4.02
N LYS A 65 -9.97 19.21 2.86
CA LYS A 65 -8.61 19.74 2.70
C LYS A 65 -7.62 19.09 3.67
N GLY A 66 -7.71 17.76 3.82
CA GLY A 66 -6.85 16.98 4.70
C GLY A 66 -7.12 17.13 6.20
N LYS A 67 -8.33 17.54 6.58
CA LYS A 67 -8.76 17.62 7.98
C LYS A 67 -9.90 16.66 8.28
N CYS A 68 -9.97 16.15 9.50
CA CYS A 68 -11.13 15.36 9.93
C CYS A 68 -12.37 16.26 9.99
N ARG A 69 -13.50 15.80 9.44
CA ARG A 69 -14.79 16.52 9.48
C ARG A 69 -15.29 16.80 10.89
N TYR A 70 -14.98 15.92 11.84
CA TYR A 70 -15.50 15.98 13.21
C TYR A 70 -14.64 16.83 14.14
N CYS A 71 -13.31 16.66 14.11
CA CYS A 71 -12.39 17.30 15.05
C CYS A 71 -11.43 18.30 14.41
N GLY A 72 -11.40 18.42 13.08
CA GLY A 72 -10.44 19.27 12.37
C GLY A 72 -8.99 18.79 12.42
N GLY A 73 -8.71 17.66 13.06
CA GLY A 73 -7.38 17.06 13.15
C GLY A 73 -6.82 16.67 11.79
N GLU A 74 -5.50 16.73 11.63
CA GLU A 74 -4.85 16.48 10.34
C GLU A 74 -4.92 15.00 9.94
N VAL A 75 -5.29 14.76 8.67
CA VAL A 75 -5.29 13.45 8.04
C VAL A 75 -4.01 13.32 7.22
N PRO A 76 -3.12 12.35 7.53
CA PRO A 76 -1.86 12.18 6.82
C PRO A 76 -2.07 12.04 5.31
N ALA A 77 -1.34 12.86 4.52
CA ALA A 77 -1.40 12.81 3.05
C ALA A 77 -0.99 11.46 2.47
N VAL A 78 -0.25 10.64 3.24
CA VAL A 78 0.09 9.25 2.88
C VAL A 78 -1.16 8.42 2.58
N TYR A 79 -2.26 8.61 3.30
CA TYR A 79 -3.50 7.86 3.06
C TYR A 79 -4.16 8.22 1.73
N PHE A 80 -4.13 9.51 1.37
CA PHE A 80 -4.57 9.97 0.05
C PHE A 80 -3.71 9.37 -1.06
N VAL A 81 -2.39 9.40 -0.91
CA VAL A 81 -1.45 8.83 -1.88
C VAL A 81 -1.65 7.31 -2.02
N LEU A 82 -1.90 6.61 -0.91
CA LEU A 82 -2.09 5.16 -0.90
C LEU A 82 -3.32 4.72 -1.68
N GLU A 83 -4.43 5.44 -1.53
CA GLU A 83 -5.67 5.11 -2.25
C GLU A 83 -5.53 5.37 -3.75
N LEU A 84 -4.88 6.48 -4.14
CA LEU A 84 -4.55 6.74 -5.54
C LEU A 84 -3.59 5.68 -6.10
N LEU A 85 -2.60 5.26 -5.31
CA LEU A 85 -1.65 4.23 -5.70
C LEU A 85 -2.37 2.89 -5.93
N CYS A 86 -3.28 2.49 -5.04
CA CYS A 86 -4.09 1.28 -5.22
C CYS A 86 -4.98 1.38 -6.46
N LEU A 87 -5.63 2.52 -6.70
CA LEU A 87 -6.41 2.74 -7.92
C LEU A 87 -5.53 2.58 -9.19
N ALA A 88 -4.37 3.21 -9.20
CA ALA A 88 -3.43 3.13 -10.31
C ALA A 88 -2.92 1.69 -10.54
N ILE A 89 -2.57 0.97 -9.48
CA ILE A 89 -2.13 -0.44 -9.55
C ILE A 89 -3.23 -1.30 -10.19
N PHE A 90 -4.48 -1.19 -9.71
CA PHE A 90 -5.59 -1.99 -10.21
C PHE A 90 -5.87 -1.71 -11.69
N ILE A 91 -5.92 -0.44 -12.10
CA ILE A 91 -6.15 -0.08 -13.51
C ILE A 91 -4.99 -0.55 -14.39
N THR A 92 -3.75 -0.25 -14.02
CA THR A 92 -2.57 -0.57 -14.85
C THR A 92 -2.39 -2.08 -15.01
N TYR A 93 -2.55 -2.85 -13.93
CA TYR A 93 -2.41 -4.30 -13.99
C TYR A 93 -3.58 -4.97 -14.69
N PHE A 94 -4.81 -4.45 -14.56
CA PHE A 94 -5.94 -4.92 -15.35
C PHE A 94 -5.72 -4.69 -16.85
N LEU A 95 -5.23 -3.51 -17.25
CA LEU A 95 -4.94 -3.23 -18.67
C LEU A 95 -3.82 -4.12 -19.24
N HIS A 96 -2.87 -4.56 -18.41
CA HIS A 96 -1.75 -5.38 -18.86
C HIS A 96 -2.05 -6.89 -18.83
N PHE A 97 -2.73 -7.38 -17.80
CA PHE A 97 -2.93 -8.81 -17.55
C PHE A 97 -4.38 -9.27 -17.74
N SER A 98 -5.33 -8.35 -17.92
CA SER A 98 -6.78 -8.61 -17.83
C SER A 98 -7.14 -9.31 -16.51
N ILE A 99 -8.37 -9.84 -16.37
CA ILE A 99 -8.70 -10.70 -15.22
C ILE A 99 -8.06 -12.06 -15.44
N SER A 100 -6.92 -12.30 -14.79
CA SER A 100 -6.13 -13.53 -14.89
C SER A 100 -5.42 -13.85 -13.57
N GLU A 101 -4.86 -15.06 -13.44
CA GLU A 101 -4.03 -15.44 -12.29
C GLU A 101 -2.84 -14.46 -12.06
N PRO A 102 -2.08 -14.06 -13.11
CA PRO A 102 -1.07 -13.00 -13.00
C PRO A 102 -1.59 -11.71 -12.38
N PHE A 103 -2.78 -11.25 -12.77
CA PHE A 103 -3.37 -10.04 -12.24
C PHE A 103 -3.57 -10.11 -10.72
N LEU A 104 -4.12 -11.22 -10.21
CA LEU A 104 -4.34 -11.39 -8.78
C LEU A 104 -3.03 -11.43 -7.99
N LEU A 105 -2.02 -12.15 -8.49
CA LEU A 105 -0.72 -12.27 -7.84
C LEU A 105 0.02 -10.93 -7.79
N TYR A 106 0.12 -10.21 -8.91
CA TYR A 106 0.85 -8.94 -8.93
C TYR A 106 0.11 -7.86 -8.15
N THR A 107 -1.21 -7.80 -8.24
CA THR A 107 -2.00 -6.78 -7.53
C THR A 107 -1.93 -6.98 -6.02
N SER A 108 -2.10 -8.22 -5.53
CA SER A 108 -2.00 -8.51 -4.09
C SER A 108 -0.60 -8.22 -3.54
N TYR A 109 0.44 -8.59 -4.29
CA TYR A 109 1.82 -8.27 -3.92
C TYR A 109 2.08 -6.75 -3.92
N ALA A 110 1.65 -6.03 -4.95
CA ALA A 110 1.85 -4.58 -5.02
C ALA A 110 1.14 -3.83 -3.89
N VAL A 111 -0.08 -4.27 -3.52
CA VAL A 111 -0.80 -3.75 -2.35
C VAL A 111 -0.02 -4.06 -1.06
N PHE A 112 0.48 -5.28 -0.89
CA PHE A 112 1.29 -5.65 0.27
C PHE A 112 2.53 -4.76 0.42
N VAL A 113 3.26 -4.54 -0.68
CA VAL A 113 4.41 -3.61 -0.72
C VAL A 113 3.98 -2.19 -0.37
N ALA A 114 2.85 -1.72 -0.90
CA ALA A 114 2.33 -0.39 -0.59
C ALA A 114 2.02 -0.22 0.91
N ILE A 115 1.47 -1.24 1.57
CA ILE A 115 1.26 -1.25 3.03
C ILE A 115 2.59 -1.06 3.76
N LEU A 116 3.59 -1.88 3.44
CA LEU A 116 4.90 -1.80 4.08
C LEU A 116 5.51 -0.41 3.89
N ALA A 117 5.55 0.07 2.64
CA ALA A 117 6.08 1.38 2.30
C ALA A 117 5.39 2.52 3.05
N ALA A 118 4.06 2.44 3.22
CA ALA A 118 3.29 3.46 3.93
C ALA A 118 3.51 3.40 5.45
N ILE A 119 3.64 2.20 6.03
CA ILE A 119 4.01 2.04 7.44
C ILE A 119 5.40 2.64 7.68
N GLU A 120 6.34 2.35 6.79
CA GLU A 120 7.69 2.89 6.85
C GLU A 120 7.69 4.41 6.76
N TRP A 121 6.90 4.98 5.85
CA TRP A 121 6.78 6.43 5.77
C TRP A 121 6.31 7.06 7.09
N GLN A 122 5.32 6.44 7.74
CA GLN A 122 4.71 6.99 8.95
C GLN A 122 5.58 6.81 10.19
N GLN A 123 6.14 5.61 10.36
CA GLN A 123 6.81 5.21 11.59
C GLN A 123 8.33 5.19 11.44
N GLY A 124 8.84 4.86 10.25
CA GLY A 124 10.26 4.60 9.97
C GLY A 124 10.75 3.25 10.52
N TRP A 125 9.86 2.33 10.92
CA TRP A 125 10.20 1.15 11.72
C TRP A 125 10.60 -0.10 10.93
N ILE A 126 10.49 -0.10 9.62
CA ILE A 126 10.69 -1.28 8.79
C ILE A 126 12.13 -1.30 8.30
N SER A 127 12.86 -2.34 8.70
CA SER A 127 14.23 -2.54 8.26
C SER A 127 14.26 -2.61 6.74
N SER A 128 15.23 -1.92 6.13
CA SER A 128 15.49 -1.98 4.68
C SER A 128 15.58 -3.44 4.18
N SER A 129 15.96 -4.38 5.05
CA SER A 129 16.03 -5.82 4.80
C SER A 129 14.69 -6.46 4.40
N ILE A 130 13.56 -6.01 4.96
CA ILE A 130 12.23 -6.57 4.67
C ILE A 130 11.83 -6.30 3.21
N TYR A 131 12.14 -5.11 2.70
CA TYR A 131 11.95 -4.78 1.29
C TYR A 131 12.85 -5.62 0.38
N GLY A 132 14.09 -5.87 0.82
CA GLY A 132 15.01 -6.78 0.14
C GLY A 132 14.46 -8.20 0.04
N TYR A 133 13.95 -8.77 1.13
CA TYR A 133 13.34 -10.10 1.14
C TYR A 133 12.11 -10.18 0.22
N ALA A 134 11.22 -9.19 0.29
CA ALA A 134 10.06 -9.12 -0.58
C ALA A 134 10.46 -9.07 -2.07
N LEU A 135 11.50 -8.29 -2.40
CA LEU A 135 12.05 -8.18 -3.75
C LEU A 135 12.65 -9.51 -4.21
N THR A 136 13.45 -10.17 -3.37
CA THR A 136 14.10 -11.44 -3.72
C THR A 136 13.09 -12.55 -3.94
N CYS A 137 12.02 -12.63 -3.13
CA CYS A 137 10.97 -13.62 -3.31
C CYS A 137 10.25 -13.46 -4.65
N VAL A 138 10.02 -12.23 -5.12
CA VAL A 138 9.42 -11.97 -6.43
C VAL A 138 10.36 -12.29 -7.57
N MET A 139 11.63 -11.91 -7.45
CA MET A 139 12.64 -12.28 -8.45
C MET A 139 12.75 -13.80 -8.60
N LEU A 140 12.77 -14.54 -7.48
CA LEU A 140 12.77 -16.00 -7.46
C LEU A 140 11.51 -16.58 -8.09
N ALA A 141 10.32 -16.15 -7.66
CA ALA A 141 9.05 -16.66 -8.18
C ALA A 141 8.90 -16.42 -9.70
N ARG A 142 9.29 -15.24 -10.19
CA ARG A 142 9.28 -14.91 -11.63
C ARG A 142 10.28 -15.75 -12.42
N THR A 143 11.49 -15.93 -11.90
CA THR A 143 12.52 -16.73 -12.56
C THR A 143 12.09 -18.20 -12.66
N LEU A 144 11.42 -18.72 -11.64
CA LEU A 144 10.86 -20.08 -11.64
C LEU A 144 9.68 -20.24 -12.60
N ALA A 145 8.82 -19.22 -12.74
CA ALA A 145 7.64 -19.28 -13.59
C ALA A 145 7.94 -19.07 -15.08
N GLU A 146 8.84 -18.15 -15.43
CA GLU A 146 9.07 -17.76 -16.82
C GLU A 146 10.31 -18.44 -17.43
N HIS A 147 11.08 -19.19 -16.63
CA HIS A 147 12.40 -19.74 -16.98
C HIS A 147 13.35 -18.72 -17.67
N THR A 148 13.09 -17.43 -17.50
CA THR A 148 13.79 -16.35 -18.17
C THR A 148 14.13 -15.25 -17.16
N ILE A 149 15.33 -14.69 -17.30
CA ILE A 149 15.86 -13.71 -16.35
C ILE A 149 15.29 -12.29 -16.60
N TYR A 150 14.70 -12.06 -17.77
CA TYR A 150 14.22 -10.75 -18.20
C TYR A 150 13.01 -10.25 -17.40
N GLY A 151 12.08 -11.15 -17.01
CA GLY A 151 10.95 -10.81 -16.14
C GLY A 151 11.39 -10.45 -14.72
N ALA A 152 12.41 -11.16 -14.20
CA ALA A 152 13.01 -10.88 -12.90
C ALA A 152 13.72 -9.52 -12.85
N ILE A 153 14.45 -9.16 -13.91
CA ILE A 153 15.12 -7.86 -14.01
C ILE A 153 14.09 -6.72 -14.07
N LYS A 154 13.04 -6.84 -14.89
CA LYS A 154 11.99 -5.81 -14.97
C LYS A 154 11.26 -5.62 -13.63
N GLY A 155 10.81 -6.70 -13.00
CA GLY A 155 10.12 -6.64 -11.71
C GLY A 155 11.02 -6.07 -10.60
N GLY A 156 12.30 -6.49 -10.62
CA GLY A 156 13.35 -5.98 -9.74
C GLY A 156 13.55 -4.47 -9.83
N VAL A 157 13.69 -3.97 -11.06
CA VAL A 157 13.91 -2.54 -11.34
C VAL A 157 12.70 -1.71 -10.93
N VAL A 158 11.47 -2.14 -11.24
CA VAL A 158 10.25 -1.41 -10.85
C VAL A 158 10.16 -1.26 -9.33
N MET A 159 10.40 -2.35 -8.60
CA MET A 159 10.34 -2.35 -7.15
C MET A 159 11.49 -1.54 -6.52
N LEU A 160 12.72 -1.62 -7.06
CA LEU A 160 13.83 -0.78 -6.64
C LEU A 160 13.50 0.71 -6.82
N VAL A 161 12.96 1.09 -7.98
CA VAL A 161 12.56 2.48 -8.27
C VAL A 161 11.48 2.94 -7.30
N LEU A 162 10.47 2.11 -7.01
CA LEU A 162 9.43 2.42 -6.02
C LEU A 162 10.03 2.63 -4.63
N VAL A 163 10.90 1.73 -4.16
CA VAL A 163 11.56 1.84 -2.84
C VAL A 163 12.43 3.10 -2.77
N LEU A 164 13.21 3.40 -3.80
CA LEU A 164 14.05 4.60 -3.86
C LEU A 164 13.22 5.88 -3.95
N ALA A 165 12.14 5.89 -4.72
CA ALA A 165 11.22 7.01 -4.80
C ALA A 165 10.57 7.26 -3.43
N ILE A 166 10.12 6.21 -2.75
CA ILE A 166 9.56 6.29 -1.41
C ILE A 166 10.61 6.80 -0.41
N LYS A 167 11.84 6.26 -0.41
CA LYS A 167 12.94 6.74 0.47
C LYS A 167 13.27 8.22 0.21
N ARG A 168 13.32 8.63 -1.06
CA ARG A 168 13.64 10.02 -1.43
C ARG A 168 12.53 10.98 -1.03
N LEU A 169 11.28 10.54 -1.14
CA LEU A 169 10.12 11.31 -0.74
C LEU A 169 9.96 11.34 0.80
N ALA A 170 10.29 10.26 1.52
CA ALA A 170 10.07 10.09 2.96
C ALA A 170 10.95 11.00 3.83
N GLY A 171 12.06 11.50 3.27
CA GLY A 171 13.08 12.21 4.02
C GLY A 171 13.82 11.26 4.98
N ASN A 172 14.96 11.72 5.51
CA ASN A 172 15.83 10.92 6.37
C ASN A 172 15.24 10.85 7.80
N LYS A 173 14.11 10.14 7.97
CA LYS A 173 13.60 9.80 9.30
C LYS A 173 14.51 8.71 9.89
N ALA A 174 14.96 8.90 11.13
CA ALA A 174 15.96 8.04 11.75
C ALA A 174 15.48 6.59 11.87
N ASP A 175 16.33 5.66 11.41
CA ASP A 175 16.17 4.21 11.54
C ASP A 175 16.07 3.83 13.04
N PRO A 176 14.94 3.27 13.51
CA PRO A 176 14.76 2.85 14.89
C PRO A 176 15.52 1.57 15.22
N PHE A 177 16.15 0.92 14.23
CA PHE A 177 17.12 -0.18 14.45
C PHE A 177 18.43 0.28 15.10
N THR A 178 18.62 1.60 15.29
CA THR A 178 19.61 2.11 16.25
C THR A 178 19.23 1.82 17.70
N LYS A 179 17.99 1.39 17.98
CA LYS A 179 17.54 1.02 19.34
C LYS A 179 17.87 -0.46 19.62
N PRO A 180 18.64 -0.77 20.68
CA PRO A 180 19.19 -2.12 20.94
C PRO A 180 18.17 -3.25 21.07
N TRP A 181 16.93 -2.97 21.44
CA TRP A 181 15.93 -3.99 21.77
C TRP A 181 15.27 -4.65 20.54
N VAL A 182 15.40 -4.08 19.34
CA VAL A 182 14.80 -4.62 18.10
C VAL A 182 15.54 -5.87 17.59
N TRP A 183 16.81 -6.05 17.97
CA TRP A 183 17.63 -7.22 17.61
C TRP A 183 17.08 -8.55 18.12
N TRP A 184 16.25 -8.53 19.18
CA TRP A 184 15.64 -9.74 19.74
C TRP A 184 14.55 -10.34 18.85
N LEU A 185 13.89 -9.54 18.00
CA LEU A 185 12.82 -10.01 17.10
C LEU A 185 13.34 -10.57 15.77
N THR A 186 14.59 -10.28 15.40
CA THR A 186 15.23 -10.79 14.18
C THR A 186 15.95 -12.13 14.37
N LEU A 187 16.00 -12.64 15.60
CA LEU A 187 16.67 -13.91 15.98
C LEU A 187 15.67 -15.04 16.30
N LEU A 188 14.38 -14.83 16.06
CA LEU A 188 13.30 -15.83 16.12
C LEU A 188 12.74 -16.06 14.71
#